data_AF-A0A9J5Z9R1-F1
#
_entry.id   AF-A0A9J5Z9R1-F1
#
_cell.length_a   1.000
_cell.length_b   1.000
_cell.length_c   1.000
_cell.angle_alpha   90.00
_cell.angle_beta   90.00
_cell.angle_gamma   90.00
#
_symmetry.space_group_name_H-M   'P 1'
#
loop_
_entity.id
_entity.type
_entity.pdbx_description
1 polymer ?
#
loop_
_entity_poly.entity_id
_entity_poly.type
_entity_poly.pdbx_seq_one_letter_code
_entity_poly.pdbx_strand_id
1 'polypeptide(L)'
;MQSLIDGFIDPQGWSVWTGDFALNTLFYAEYENRGIGANSNNRVNWRGYKKNIGQEVGAGFTPGVFILADEWVRLNGVPYESGLNTL
;
A
#
# COMPACT_ATOMS: atom_id res chain seq x y z
N MET A 1 1.87 -2.20 -2.01
CA MET A 1 1.03 -3.40 -1.93
C MET A 1 1.56 -4.42 -2.90
N GLN A 2 1.37 -5.72 -2.62
CA GLN A 2 1.84 -6.81 -3.47
C GLN A 2 3.35 -6.77 -3.78
N SER A 3 4.13 -6.15 -2.88
CA SER A 3 5.57 -5.90 -3.05
C SER A 3 6.40 -6.88 -2.23
N LEU A 4 7.63 -7.14 -2.66
CA LEU A 4 8.65 -7.80 -1.84
C LEU A 4 9.35 -6.74 -0.98
N ILE A 5 9.35 -6.92 0.35
CA ILE A 5 9.99 -6.04 1.32
C ILE A 5 11.03 -6.84 2.10
N ASP A 6 12.29 -6.43 1.97
CA ASP A 6 13.44 -7.05 2.64
C ASP A 6 13.65 -6.49 4.05
N GLY A 7 14.58 -7.06 4.80
CA GLY A 7 14.74 -6.85 6.25
C GLY A 7 15.30 -5.49 6.69
N PHE A 8 15.57 -4.57 5.76
CA PHE A 8 16.06 -3.23 6.11
C PHE A 8 14.98 -2.31 6.68
N ILE A 9 13.70 -2.65 6.50
CA ILE A 9 12.57 -1.87 7.03
C ILE A 9 12.45 -2.10 8.53
N ASP A 10 12.45 -0.99 9.30
CA ASP A 10 12.18 -1.02 10.74
C ASP A 10 10.82 -1.72 11.00
N PRO A 11 10.71 -2.60 12.02
CA PRO A 11 9.44 -3.26 12.33
C PRO A 11 8.26 -2.30 12.56
N GLN A 12 8.50 -1.07 13.02
CA GLN A 12 7.47 -0.02 13.15
C GLN A 12 6.96 0.47 11.79
N GLY A 13 7.76 0.35 10.73
CA GLY A 13 7.43 0.59 9.32
C GLY A 13 7.34 2.06 8.90
N TRP A 14 6.70 2.89 9.72
CA TRP A 14 6.44 4.30 9.41
C TRP A 14 7.06 5.21 10.48
N SER A 15 7.45 6.42 10.06
CA SER A 15 8.10 7.40 10.93
C SER A 15 7.23 8.64 11.11
N VAL A 16 7.28 9.24 12.30
CA VAL A 16 6.62 10.51 12.57
C VAL A 16 7.27 11.61 11.73
N TRP A 17 6.46 12.56 11.24
CA TRP A 17 7.00 13.78 10.62
C TRP A 17 7.48 14.75 11.70
N THR A 18 6.54 15.30 12.48
CA THR A 18 6.80 16.18 13.63
C THR A 18 5.72 15.96 14.68
N GLY A 19 6.11 15.60 15.91
CA GLY A 19 5.16 15.41 17.02
C GLY A 19 4.05 14.41 16.66
N ASP A 20 2.80 14.80 16.89
CA ASP A 20 1.60 14.03 16.59
C ASP A 20 0.91 14.44 15.27
N PHE A 21 1.58 15.26 14.46
CA PHE A 21 1.02 15.78 13.21
C PHE A 21 0.55 14.63 12.30
N ALA A 22 -0.71 14.73 11.86
CA ALA A 22 -1.40 13.82 10.95
C ALA A 22 -1.53 12.35 11.40
N LEU A 23 -1.01 11.93 12.56
CA LEU A 23 -1.07 10.51 12.99
C LEU A 23 -2.52 9.99 13.08
N ASN A 24 -3.48 10.89 13.30
CA ASN A 24 -4.90 10.55 13.37
C ASN A 24 -5.67 10.68 12.03
N THR A 25 -5.08 11.33 11.03
CA THR A 25 -5.79 11.72 9.78
C THR A 25 -5.16 11.16 8.52
N LEU A 26 -3.88 10.77 8.55
CA LEU A 26 -3.22 10.13 7.42
C LEU A 26 -3.89 8.80 7.04
N PHE A 27 -3.59 8.31 5.84
CA PHE A 27 -3.97 6.97 5.39
C PHE A 27 -2.71 6.22 4.94
N TYR A 28 -2.19 5.35 5.80
CA TYR A 28 -1.15 4.41 5.44
C TYR A 28 -1.68 3.00 5.59
N ALA A 29 -1.39 2.15 4.62
CA ALA A 29 -1.86 0.78 4.60
C ALA A 29 -0.86 -0.11 3.86
N GLU A 30 -0.87 -1.39 4.23
CA GLU A 30 -0.08 -2.44 3.59
C GLU A 30 -1.04 -3.56 3.18
N TYR A 31 -0.88 -4.09 1.96
CA TYR A 31 -1.73 -5.15 1.43
C TYR A 31 -0.86 -6.17 0.69
N GLU A 32 -0.95 -7.45 1.09
CA GLU A 32 -0.28 -8.60 0.47
C GLU A 32 1.21 -8.41 0.15
N ASN A 33 1.93 -7.66 0.98
CA ASN A 33 3.38 -7.57 0.89
C ASN A 33 4.00 -8.91 1.31
N ARG A 34 5.17 -9.25 0.74
CA ARG A 34 5.92 -10.49 0.97
C ARG A 34 7.33 -10.16 1.42
N GLY A 35 8.05 -11.16 1.96
CA GLY A 35 9.44 -10.99 2.41
C GLY A 35 9.56 -10.69 3.91
N ILE A 36 10.79 -10.71 4.42
CA ILE A 36 11.06 -10.68 5.86
C ILE A 36 10.72 -9.33 6.51
N GLY A 37 10.73 -8.23 5.75
CA GLY A 37 10.34 -6.89 6.23
C GLY A 37 8.84 -6.61 6.13
N ALA A 38 8.06 -7.50 5.52
CA ALA A 38 6.62 -7.31 5.32
C ALA A 38 5.77 -7.67 6.55
N ASN A 39 6.36 -8.24 7.61
CA ASN A 39 5.62 -8.55 8.84
C ASN A 39 5.11 -7.25 9.50
N SER A 40 3.79 -7.11 9.59
CA SER A 40 3.14 -5.92 10.10
C SER A 40 2.78 -5.97 11.60
N ASN A 41 3.11 -7.06 12.31
CA ASN A 41 2.70 -7.25 13.71
C ASN A 41 3.24 -6.16 14.66
N ASN A 42 4.39 -5.57 14.32
CA ASN A 42 5.06 -4.55 15.13
C ASN A 42 4.90 -3.13 14.58
N ARG A 43 4.03 -2.93 13.58
CA ARG A 43 3.79 -1.61 13.00
C ARG A 43 3.17 -0.67 14.01
N VAL A 44 3.41 0.62 13.79
CA VAL A 44 2.84 1.71 14.59
C VAL A 44 1.33 1.56 14.82
N ASN A 45 0.84 2.07 15.95
CA ASN A 45 -0.59 2.00 16.33
C ASN A 45 -1.37 3.30 16.06
N TRP A 46 -0.95 4.08 15.07
CA TRP A 46 -1.60 5.34 14.72
C TRP A 46 -2.99 5.09 14.14
N ARG A 47 -3.98 5.94 14.46
CA ARG A 47 -5.34 5.84 13.87
C ARG A 47 -5.33 5.97 12.34
N GLY A 48 -4.36 6.69 11.79
CA GLY A 48 -4.16 6.81 10.35
C GLY A 48 -3.57 5.56 9.68
N TYR A 49 -2.88 4.71 10.43
CA TYR A 49 -2.39 3.43 9.91
C TYR A 49 -3.53 2.40 9.90
N LYS A 50 -3.91 1.94 8.71
CA LYS A 50 -4.98 0.98 8.49
C LYS A 50 -4.40 -0.43 8.52
N LYS A 51 -4.58 -1.08 9.67
CA LYS A 51 -4.17 -2.47 9.89
C LYS A 51 -5.05 -3.42 9.08
N ASN A 52 -4.43 -4.43 8.48
CA ASN A 52 -5.11 -5.56 7.84
C ASN A 52 -6.22 -5.14 6.86
N ILE A 53 -5.92 -4.22 5.95
CA ILE A 53 -6.89 -3.82 4.93
C ILE A 53 -7.28 -5.00 4.03
N GLY A 54 -8.54 -5.05 3.61
CA GLY A 54 -9.05 -6.08 2.71
C GLY A 54 -8.82 -5.77 1.23
N GLN A 55 -9.11 -6.77 0.39
CA GLN A 55 -8.97 -6.69 -1.07
C GLN A 55 -9.74 -5.50 -1.66
N GLU A 56 -10.94 -5.19 -1.16
CA GLU A 56 -11.75 -4.07 -1.64
C GLU A 56 -11.02 -2.72 -1.51
N VAL A 57 -10.36 -2.49 -0.38
CA VAL A 57 -9.55 -1.28 -0.16
C VAL A 57 -8.35 -1.27 -1.10
N GLY A 58 -7.64 -2.41 -1.22
CA GLY A 58 -6.49 -2.54 -2.12
C GLY A 58 -6.85 -2.28 -3.58
N ALA A 59 -8.01 -2.80 -4.04
CA ALA A 59 -8.51 -2.62 -5.39
C ALA A 59 -8.74 -1.14 -5.74
N GLY A 60 -9.16 -0.32 -4.76
CA GLY A 60 -9.32 1.12 -4.93
C GLY A 60 -8.04 1.88 -5.29
N PHE A 61 -6.86 1.30 -5.02
CA PHE A 61 -5.55 1.89 -5.34
C PHE A 61 -4.89 1.28 -6.58
N THR A 62 -5.60 0.42 -7.32
CA THR A 62 -5.07 -0.17 -8.57
C THR A 62 -5.13 0.83 -9.72
N PRO A 63 -4.27 0.70 -10.75
CA PRO A 63 -4.21 1.67 -11.85
C PRO A 63 -5.53 1.88 -12.59
N GLY A 64 -6.30 0.82 -12.83
CA GLY A 64 -7.59 0.88 -13.51
C GLY A 64 -8.64 1.69 -12.74
N VAL A 65 -8.54 1.74 -11.41
CA VAL A 65 -9.49 2.46 -10.55
C VAL A 65 -8.97 3.85 -10.18
N PHE A 66 -7.74 3.94 -9.68
CA PHE A 66 -7.24 5.15 -9.04
C PHE A 66 -6.87 6.26 -10.04
N ILE A 67 -6.30 5.88 -11.19
CA ILE A 67 -5.83 6.81 -12.23
C ILE A 67 -6.47 6.55 -13.59
N LEU A 68 -7.49 5.69 -13.65
CA LEU A 68 -8.21 5.32 -14.87
C LEU A 68 -7.26 4.90 -15.99
N ALA A 69 -6.19 4.15 -15.66
CA ALA A 69 -5.12 3.77 -16.59
C ALA A 69 -5.65 3.09 -17.86
N ASP A 70 -6.77 2.38 -17.72
CA ASP A 70 -7.56 1.75 -18.76
C ASP A 70 -7.97 2.65 -19.93
N GLU A 71 -8.08 3.95 -19.69
CA GLU A 71 -8.52 4.94 -20.68
C GLU A 71 -7.37 5.51 -21.50
N TRP A 72 -6.14 5.51 -20.96
CA TRP A 72 -5.02 6.23 -21.58
C TRP A 72 -3.74 5.40 -21.71
N VAL A 73 -3.42 4.50 -20.79
CA VAL A 73 -2.19 3.68 -20.86
C VAL A 73 -2.28 2.64 -21.97
N ARG A 74 -3.44 1.95 -22.10
CA ARG A 74 -3.66 0.97 -23.19
C ARG A 74 -3.43 1.55 -24.58
N LEU A 75 -3.86 2.80 -24.79
CA LEU A 75 -3.73 3.48 -26.09
C LEU A 75 -2.27 3.75 -26.46
N ASN A 76 -1.37 3.84 -25.47
CA ASN A 76 0.05 4.09 -25.67
C ASN A 76 0.87 2.80 -25.83
N GLY A 77 0.26 1.62 -25.77
CA GLY A 77 0.93 0.33 -25.96
C GLY A 77 1.92 -0.06 -24.85
N VAL A 78 1.87 0.63 -23.71
CA VAL A 78 2.72 0.34 -22.53
C VAL A 78 2.08 -0.79 -21.71
N PRO A 79 2.81 -1.89 -21.41
CA PRO A 79 2.30 -2.93 -20.52
C PRO A 79 2.05 -2.40 -19.11
N TYR A 80 0.91 -2.74 -18.52
CA TYR A 80 0.57 -2.44 -17.13
C TYR A 80 -0.44 -3.45 -16.61
N GLU A 81 -0.53 -3.55 -15.28
CA GLU A 81 -1.58 -4.32 -14.60
C GLU A 81 -2.70 -3.37 -14.17
N SER A 82 -3.92 -3.63 -14.63
CA SER A 82 -5.07 -2.76 -14.34
C SER A 82 -5.59 -2.94 -12.92
N GLY A 83 -5.60 -4.19 -12.42
CA GLY A 83 -6.17 -4.56 -11.12
C GLY A 83 -5.13 -5.10 -10.14
N LEU A 84 -5.61 -5.79 -9.09
CA LEU A 84 -4.76 -6.56 -8.19
C LEU A 84 -4.30 -7.83 -8.89
N ASN A 85 -3.05 -8.23 -8.65
CA ASN A 85 -2.55 -9.51 -9.11
C ASN A 85 -3.12 -10.61 -8.24
N THR A 86 -4.01 -11.43 -8.80
CA THR A 86 -4.40 -12.70 -8.18
C THR A 86 -3.36 -13.75 -8.56
N LEU A 87 -2.64 -14.28 -7.57
CA LEU A 87 -1.83 -15.49 -7.75
C LEU A 87 -2.74 -16.72 -7.97
#